data_AF-A0A6M2AXU2-F1
#
_entry.id   AF-A0A6M2AXU2-F1
#
_cell.length_a   1.000
_cell.length_b   1.000
_cell.length_c   1.000
_cell.angle_alpha   90.00
_cell.angle_beta   90.00
_cell.angle_gamma   90.00
#
_symmetry.space_group_name_H-M   'P 1'
#
loop_
_entity.id
_entity.type
_entity.pdbx_description
1 polymer ?
#
loop_
_entity_poly.entity_id
_entity_poly.type
_entity_poly.pdbx_seq_one_letter_code
_entity_poly.pdbx_strand_id
1 'polypeptide(L)'
;MIESRLKHIASELNGEYTIEDYKMIFTDGSRSPETYHIVKYEYAESEIHILIQTGFTETARILTKLSTYTRPIEFEIDCVSPFENLFLRRKTRFKVKCKNQNFKHFLENKALRTFDTIMKTENFNPRIFSENHESINQIVMEFHLGFPKWTEIFEEINQFLKSIIDELNSDKRFISNKIYKEKN
;
A
#
# COMPACT_ATOMS: atom_id res chain seq x y z
N MET A 1 4.77 21.16 -9.59
CA MET A 1 5.94 20.43 -9.02
C MET A 1 5.58 18.98 -8.70
N ILE A 2 4.43 18.71 -8.07
CA ILE A 2 3.93 17.34 -7.80
C ILE A 2 3.72 16.54 -9.10
N GLU A 3 3.02 17.09 -10.10
CA GLU A 3 2.75 16.38 -11.36
C GLU A 3 4.03 15.88 -12.05
N SER A 4 5.07 16.71 -12.13
CA SER A 4 6.35 16.33 -12.74
C SER A 4 6.99 15.17 -12.00
N ARG A 5 6.90 15.16 -10.66
CA ARG A 5 7.42 14.06 -9.84
C ARG A 5 6.61 12.78 -10.02
N LEU A 6 5.28 12.87 -10.10
CA LEU A 6 4.42 11.70 -10.33
C LEU A 6 4.55 11.13 -11.74
N LYS A 7 4.73 11.99 -12.75
CA LYS A 7 5.09 11.55 -14.12
C LYS A 7 6.44 10.83 -14.15
N HIS A 8 7.42 11.33 -13.41
CA HIS A 8 8.71 10.66 -13.27
C HIS A 8 8.57 9.29 -12.62
N ILE A 9 7.84 9.20 -11.51
CA ILE A 9 7.57 7.93 -10.81
C ILE A 9 6.84 6.95 -11.74
N ALA A 10 5.82 7.40 -12.47
CA ALA A 10 5.14 6.56 -13.45
C ALA A 10 6.11 6.03 -14.51
N SER A 11 6.99 6.89 -15.05
CA SER A 11 8.01 6.47 -16.01
C SER A 11 9.00 5.47 -15.44
N GLU A 12 9.47 5.65 -14.20
CA GLU A 12 10.39 4.69 -13.54
C GLU A 12 9.74 3.31 -13.34
N LEU A 13 8.42 3.28 -13.17
CA LEU A 13 7.64 2.07 -12.95
C LEU A 13 7.07 1.47 -14.25
N ASN A 14 7.41 2.03 -15.42
CA ASN A 14 6.80 1.69 -16.71
C ASN A 14 5.26 1.74 -16.67
N GLY A 15 4.73 2.75 -15.98
CA GLY A 15 3.31 2.98 -15.78
C GLY A 15 2.77 4.21 -16.52
N GLU A 16 1.50 4.48 -16.26
CA GLU A 16 0.75 5.61 -16.79
C GLU A 16 0.40 6.59 -15.68
N TYR A 17 0.39 7.89 -16.02
CA TYR A 17 -0.03 8.96 -15.13
C TYR A 17 -1.22 9.70 -15.73
N THR A 18 -2.29 9.85 -14.94
CA THR A 18 -3.47 10.66 -15.28
C THR A 18 -3.80 11.65 -14.17
N ILE A 19 -4.53 12.71 -14.52
CA ILE A 19 -5.01 13.73 -13.60
C ILE A 19 -6.49 14.01 -13.88
N GLU A 20 -7.28 14.11 -12.81
CA GLU A 20 -8.72 14.34 -12.89
C GLU A 20 -9.11 15.42 -11.88
N ASP A 21 -9.78 16.48 -12.37
CA ASP A 21 -10.23 17.60 -11.55
C ASP A 21 -11.72 17.50 -11.24
N TYR A 22 -12.07 17.63 -9.98
CA TYR A 22 -13.42 17.60 -9.45
C TYR A 22 -13.75 18.88 -8.68
N LYS A 23 -15.05 19.19 -8.59
CA LYS A 23 -15.57 20.25 -7.73
C LYS A 23 -16.52 19.63 -6.73
N MET A 24 -16.09 19.51 -5.47
CA MET A 24 -17.00 19.14 -4.40
C MET A 24 -17.94 20.31 -4.09
N ILE A 25 -19.24 20.03 -4.07
CA ILE A 25 -20.28 20.98 -3.67
C ILE A 25 -20.73 20.58 -2.27
N PHE A 26 -20.57 21.48 -1.32
CA PHE A 26 -21.02 21.27 0.07
C PHE A 26 -22.47 21.70 0.23
N THR A 27 -23.11 21.20 1.29
CA THR A 27 -24.51 21.49 1.63
C THR A 27 -24.79 22.95 1.94
N ASP A 28 -23.77 23.74 2.29
CA ASP A 28 -23.83 25.19 2.50
C ASP A 28 -23.67 26.01 1.19
N GLY A 29 -23.54 25.32 0.05
CA GLY A 29 -23.34 25.94 -1.26
C GLY A 29 -21.89 26.33 -1.56
N SER A 30 -20.96 26.11 -0.62
CA SER A 30 -19.54 26.28 -0.89
C SER A 30 -19.01 25.21 -1.85
N ARG A 31 -17.92 25.54 -2.56
CA ARG A 31 -17.29 24.65 -3.52
C ARG A 31 -15.80 24.54 -3.20
N SER A 32 -15.28 23.34 -3.06
CA SER A 32 -13.84 23.12 -3.00
C SER A 32 -13.37 22.40 -4.27
N PRO A 33 -12.32 22.90 -4.92
CA PRO A 33 -11.63 22.12 -5.94
C PRO A 33 -10.97 20.90 -5.29
N GLU A 34 -11.02 19.78 -5.98
CA GLU A 34 -10.25 18.59 -5.67
C GLU A 34 -9.56 18.11 -6.93
N THR A 35 -8.33 17.65 -6.79
CA THR A 35 -7.55 17.09 -7.90
C THR A 35 -7.08 15.72 -7.49
N TYR A 36 -7.37 14.73 -8.34
CA TYR A 36 -6.93 13.35 -8.21
C TYR A 36 -5.79 13.11 -9.18
N HIS A 37 -4.63 12.77 -8.63
CA HIS A 37 -3.50 12.30 -9.41
C HIS A 37 -3.46 10.77 -9.33
N ILE A 38 -3.36 10.12 -10.48
CA ILE A 38 -3.44 8.66 -10.56
C ILE A 38 -2.21 8.15 -11.28
N VAL A 39 -1.47 7.23 -10.64
CA VAL A 39 -0.38 6.47 -11.27
C VAL A 39 -0.77 5.00 -11.31
N LYS A 40 -0.72 4.39 -12.49
CA LYS A 40 -1.07 2.97 -12.70
C LYS A 40 0.11 2.23 -13.31
N TYR A 41 0.43 1.06 -12.78
CA TYR A 41 1.47 0.19 -13.34
C TYR A 41 1.21 -1.26 -12.94
N GLU A 42 1.92 -2.18 -13.58
CA GLU A 42 1.81 -3.61 -13.33
C GLU A 42 3.09 -4.18 -12.72
N TYR A 43 2.93 -5.17 -11.85
CA TYR A 43 4.02 -5.97 -11.31
C TYR A 43 3.57 -7.40 -11.05
N ALA A 44 4.24 -8.39 -11.66
CA ALA A 44 3.99 -9.82 -11.47
C ALA A 44 2.48 -10.19 -11.58
N GLU A 45 1.84 -9.77 -12.69
CA GLU A 45 0.40 -9.97 -12.97
C GLU A 45 -0.55 -9.32 -11.95
N SER A 46 -0.04 -8.38 -11.15
CA SER A 46 -0.82 -7.58 -10.20
C SER A 46 -0.85 -6.13 -10.69
N GLU A 47 -2.03 -5.51 -10.60
CA GLU A 47 -2.26 -4.12 -11.02
C GLU A 47 -2.15 -3.20 -9.80
N ILE A 48 -1.29 -2.18 -9.87
CA ILE A 48 -1.06 -1.24 -8.76
C ILE A 48 -1.51 0.15 -9.19
N HIS A 49 -2.46 0.71 -8.44
CA HIS A 49 -3.02 2.04 -8.63
C HIS A 49 -2.66 2.90 -7.42
N ILE A 50 -1.97 4.00 -7.65
CA ILE A 50 -1.67 5.01 -6.64
C ILE A 50 -2.61 6.19 -6.92
N LEU A 51 -3.55 6.44 -6.01
CA LEU A 51 -4.49 7.55 -6.07
C LEU A 51 -4.09 8.58 -5.02
N ILE A 52 -3.85 9.81 -5.44
CA ILE A 52 -3.45 10.92 -4.59
C ILE A 52 -4.50 12.00 -4.73
N GLN A 53 -5.19 12.29 -3.64
CA GLN A 53 -6.19 13.35 -3.56
C GLN A 53 -5.53 14.59 -2.96
N THR A 54 -5.70 15.72 -3.64
CA THR A 54 -5.22 17.04 -3.20
C THR A 54 -6.35 18.07 -3.31
N GLY A 55 -6.32 19.12 -2.49
CA GLY A 55 -7.38 20.13 -2.42
C GLY A 55 -7.93 20.26 -1.00
N PHE A 56 -9.14 19.73 -0.75
CA PHE A 56 -9.77 19.79 0.57
C PHE A 56 -9.14 18.84 1.58
N THR A 57 -8.88 17.61 1.16
CA THR A 57 -8.11 16.62 1.93
C THR A 57 -6.88 16.20 1.15
N GLU A 58 -5.77 16.03 1.86
CA GLU A 58 -4.53 15.54 1.29
C GLU A 58 -4.27 14.11 1.76
N THR A 59 -4.63 13.15 0.91
CA THR A 59 -4.56 11.72 1.20
C THR A 59 -4.01 10.96 0.01
N ALA A 60 -3.33 9.86 0.29
CA ALA A 60 -3.00 8.85 -0.70
C ALA A 60 -3.69 7.54 -0.36
N ARG A 61 -4.20 6.90 -1.41
CA ARG A 61 -4.79 5.57 -1.38
C ARG A 61 -4.16 4.75 -2.48
N ILE A 62 -3.57 3.62 -2.11
CA ILE A 62 -2.91 2.72 -3.04
C ILE A 62 -3.68 1.41 -3.05
N LEU A 63 -4.12 1.01 -4.24
CA LEU A 63 -4.88 -0.20 -4.48
C LEU A 63 -4.00 -1.14 -5.29
N THR A 64 -3.70 -2.30 -4.74
CA THR A 64 -2.97 -3.37 -5.43
C THR A 64 -3.93 -4.52 -5.65
N LYS A 65 -4.42 -4.68 -6.88
CA LYS A 65 -5.22 -5.84 -7.26
C LYS A 65 -4.28 -7.00 -7.54
N LEU A 66 -4.39 -8.05 -6.73
CA LEU A 66 -3.59 -9.25 -6.88
C LEU A 66 -4.14 -10.10 -8.03
N SER A 67 -3.25 -10.86 -8.68
CA SER A 67 -3.67 -11.84 -9.70
C SER A 67 -4.75 -12.79 -9.14
N THR A 68 -5.67 -13.24 -10.00
CA THR A 68 -6.76 -14.18 -9.61
C THR A 68 -6.24 -15.52 -9.07
N TYR A 69 -5.00 -15.88 -9.39
CA TYR A 69 -4.33 -17.08 -8.91
C TYR A 69 -3.72 -16.92 -7.50
N THR A 70 -3.65 -15.69 -6.96
CA THR A 70 -3.09 -15.43 -5.64
C THR A 70 -4.08 -15.81 -4.56
N ARG A 71 -3.63 -16.64 -3.61
CA ARG A 71 -4.47 -17.06 -2.48
C ARG A 71 -4.80 -15.83 -1.62
N PRO A 72 -6.08 -15.60 -1.29
CA PRO A 72 -6.44 -14.53 -0.38
C PRO A 72 -5.86 -14.82 1.00
N ILE A 73 -5.10 -13.85 1.53
CA ILE A 73 -4.67 -13.84 2.93
C ILE A 73 -5.25 -12.59 3.58
N GLU A 74 -6.07 -12.80 4.61
CA GLU A 74 -6.61 -11.70 5.40
C GLU A 74 -5.54 -11.15 6.34
N PHE A 75 -5.25 -9.85 6.22
CA PHE A 75 -4.40 -9.12 7.15
C PHE A 75 -4.79 -7.64 7.26
N GLU A 76 -4.42 -7.04 8.40
CA GLU A 76 -4.52 -5.62 8.69
C GLU A 76 -3.25 -5.17 9.43
N ILE A 77 -2.72 -4.02 9.05
CA ILE A 77 -1.54 -3.39 9.62
C ILE A 77 -1.94 -1.95 9.93
N ASP A 78 -1.96 -1.64 11.22
CA ASP A 78 -2.16 -0.28 11.73
C ASP A 78 -0.84 0.23 12.32
N CYS A 79 -0.67 1.54 12.41
CA CYS A 79 0.40 2.09 13.25
C CYS A 79 -0.09 2.42 14.66
N VAL A 80 0.80 2.21 15.61
CA VAL A 80 0.68 2.69 16.98
C VAL A 80 1.09 4.15 17.00
N SER A 81 0.25 5.01 17.56
CA SER A 81 0.55 6.44 17.61
C SER A 81 1.83 6.72 18.41
N PRO A 82 2.56 7.81 18.11
CA PRO A 82 3.73 8.19 18.90
C PRO A 82 3.43 8.30 20.40
N PHE A 83 2.26 8.84 20.75
CA PHE A 83 1.82 8.98 22.13
C PHE A 83 1.58 7.62 22.80
N GLU A 84 0.87 6.70 22.16
CA GLU A 84 0.67 5.34 22.66
C GLU A 84 2.01 4.61 22.84
N ASN A 85 2.97 4.85 21.94
CA ASN A 85 4.27 4.20 22.00
C ASN A 85 5.15 4.69 23.16
N LEU A 86 4.95 5.91 23.67
CA LEU A 86 5.65 6.39 24.87
C LEU A 86 5.38 5.49 26.09
N PHE A 87 4.16 4.95 26.19
CA PHE A 87 3.76 4.06 27.28
C PHE A 87 4.05 2.59 26.97
N LEU A 88 3.87 2.16 25.72
CA LEU A 88 4.04 0.76 25.31
C LEU A 88 5.50 0.35 25.05
N ARG A 89 6.41 1.31 24.81
CA ARG A 89 7.84 1.08 24.53
C ARG A 89 8.11 0.01 23.47
N ARG A 90 7.27 -0.05 22.42
CA ARG A 90 7.40 -1.07 21.38
C ARG A 90 8.59 -0.76 20.48
N LYS A 91 9.30 -1.81 20.09
CA LYS A 91 10.40 -1.72 19.11
C LYS A 91 9.90 -1.34 17.72
N THR A 92 8.72 -1.84 17.33
CA THR A 92 8.07 -1.51 16.06
C THR A 92 6.84 -0.66 16.34
N ARG A 93 6.55 0.31 15.44
CA ARG A 93 5.33 1.12 15.52
C ARG A 93 4.17 0.51 14.74
N PHE A 94 4.30 -0.71 14.25
CA PHE A 94 3.25 -1.41 13.52
C PHE A 94 2.55 -2.44 14.40
N LYS A 95 1.24 -2.59 14.20
CA LYS A 95 0.40 -3.62 14.79
C LYS A 95 -0.17 -4.47 13.67
N VAL A 96 0.31 -5.70 13.57
CA VAL A 96 -0.13 -6.65 12.53
C VAL A 96 -1.18 -7.60 13.08
N LYS A 97 -2.35 -7.64 12.43
CA LYS A 97 -3.39 -8.67 12.59
C LYS A 97 -3.37 -9.54 11.35
N CYS A 98 -3.01 -10.81 11.51
CA CYS A 98 -3.07 -11.79 10.41
C CYS A 98 -3.24 -13.18 11.00
N LYS A 99 -4.12 -14.00 10.40
CA LYS A 99 -4.36 -15.39 10.84
C LYS A 99 -3.20 -16.33 10.44
N ASN A 100 -2.59 -16.09 9.28
CA ASN A 100 -1.47 -16.87 8.79
C ASN A 100 -0.18 -16.46 9.52
N GLN A 101 0.37 -17.34 10.35
CA GLN A 101 1.54 -17.03 11.19
C GLN A 101 2.84 -16.85 10.38
N ASN A 102 3.01 -17.60 9.29
CA ASN A 102 4.19 -17.45 8.43
C ASN A 102 4.17 -16.08 7.75
N PHE A 103 3.02 -15.69 7.20
CA PHE A 103 2.84 -14.40 6.58
C PHE A 103 2.95 -13.26 7.59
N LYS A 104 2.38 -13.42 8.79
CA LYS A 104 2.56 -12.47 9.89
C LYS A 104 4.03 -12.28 10.23
N HIS A 105 4.78 -13.36 10.38
CA HIS A 105 6.21 -13.31 10.67
C HIS A 105 6.99 -12.60 9.56
N PHE A 106 6.68 -12.88 8.30
CA PHE A 106 7.22 -12.19 7.14
C PHE A 106 6.96 -10.67 7.22
N LEU A 107 5.71 -10.26 7.47
CA LEU A 107 5.34 -8.85 7.58
C LEU A 107 6.14 -8.14 8.69
N GLU A 108 6.15 -8.71 9.89
CA GLU A 108 6.76 -8.10 11.08
C GLU A 108 8.29 -8.06 11.03
N ASN A 109 8.93 -9.01 10.35
CA ASN A 109 10.40 -9.16 10.39
C ASN A 109 11.12 -8.82 9.08
N LYS A 110 10.39 -8.73 7.96
CA LYS A 110 10.97 -8.41 6.65
C LYS A 110 10.28 -7.20 6.03
N ALA A 111 9.02 -7.33 5.62
CA ALA A 111 8.36 -6.32 4.78
C ALA A 111 8.28 -4.93 5.46
N LEU A 112 7.86 -4.88 6.72
CA LEU A 112 7.64 -3.61 7.41
C LEU A 112 8.92 -2.85 7.77
N ARG A 113 10.09 -3.50 7.70
CA ARG A 113 11.38 -2.84 7.98
C ARG A 113 11.71 -1.76 6.97
N THR A 114 11.18 -1.87 5.75
CA THR A 114 11.34 -0.83 4.71
C THR A 114 10.84 0.54 5.18
N PHE A 115 9.87 0.59 6.10
CA PHE A 115 9.34 1.84 6.64
C PHE A 115 10.00 2.33 7.93
N ASP A 116 10.94 1.59 8.54
CA ASP A 116 11.47 1.92 9.87
C ASP A 116 12.09 3.32 9.95
N THR A 117 12.76 3.76 8.88
CA THR A 117 13.41 5.08 8.81
C THR A 117 12.39 6.21 8.65
N ILE A 118 11.46 6.06 7.70
CA ILE A 118 10.41 7.06 7.43
C ILE A 118 9.53 7.23 8.65
N MET A 119 9.16 6.12 9.30
CA MET A 119 8.37 6.16 10.53
C MET A 119 9.09 7.01 11.60
N LYS A 120 10.41 6.87 11.79
CA LYS A 120 11.12 7.64 12.83
C LYS A 120 11.21 9.14 12.55
N THR A 121 11.18 9.54 11.28
CA THR A 121 11.53 10.90 10.84
C THR A 121 10.31 11.72 10.42
N GLU A 122 9.28 11.06 9.90
CA GLU A 122 8.10 11.69 9.33
C GLU A 122 6.83 11.25 10.08
N ASN A 123 5.76 12.04 9.95
CA ASN A 123 4.44 11.69 10.45
C ASN A 123 3.71 10.70 9.52
N PHE A 124 4.46 9.72 9.00
CA PHE A 124 3.91 8.64 8.20
C PHE A 124 3.17 7.67 9.10
N ASN A 125 1.88 7.47 8.83
CA ASN A 125 1.00 6.60 9.59
C ASN A 125 0.04 5.89 8.64
N PRO A 126 0.53 4.90 7.86
CA PRO A 126 -0.31 4.16 6.94
C PRO A 126 -1.21 3.18 7.68
N ARG A 127 -2.41 3.01 7.12
CA ARG A 127 -3.28 1.85 7.36
C ARG A 127 -3.19 0.94 6.15
N ILE A 128 -2.85 -0.32 6.34
CA ILE A 128 -2.65 -1.28 5.25
C ILE A 128 -3.48 -2.52 5.54
N PHE A 129 -4.29 -2.97 4.59
CA PHE A 129 -5.16 -4.12 4.80
C PHE A 129 -5.50 -4.83 3.51
N SER A 130 -5.82 -6.11 3.61
CA SER A 130 -6.38 -6.87 2.51
C SER A 130 -7.91 -6.69 2.47
N GLU A 131 -8.45 -6.43 1.29
CA GLU A 131 -9.88 -6.58 1.03
C GLU A 131 -10.09 -7.76 0.07
N ASN A 132 -10.98 -8.67 0.45
CA ASN A 132 -11.39 -9.79 -0.40
C ASN A 132 -12.90 -9.65 -0.60
N HIS A 133 -13.31 -9.13 -1.76
CA HIS A 133 -14.71 -8.99 -2.12
C HIS A 133 -15.00 -9.79 -3.37
N GLU A 134 -15.88 -10.79 -3.24
CA GLU A 134 -16.38 -11.68 -4.31
C GLU A 134 -15.28 -12.37 -5.14
N SER A 135 -14.67 -11.63 -6.07
CA SER A 135 -13.68 -12.07 -7.06
C SER A 135 -12.39 -11.23 -7.10
N ILE A 136 -12.30 -10.18 -6.27
CA ILE A 136 -11.17 -9.26 -6.23
C ILE A 136 -10.44 -9.44 -4.90
N ASN A 137 -9.18 -9.88 -4.99
CA ASN A 137 -8.24 -9.88 -3.88
C ASN A 137 -7.36 -8.64 -4.03
N GLN A 138 -7.45 -7.72 -3.08
CA GLN A 138 -6.68 -6.48 -3.14
C GLN A 138 -5.98 -6.15 -1.82
N ILE A 139 -4.86 -5.46 -1.94
CA ILE A 139 -4.18 -4.81 -0.82
C ILE A 139 -4.45 -3.32 -0.95
N VAL A 140 -4.92 -2.72 0.14
CA VAL A 140 -5.21 -1.30 0.25
C VAL A 140 -4.22 -0.69 1.24
N MET A 141 -3.59 0.42 0.86
CA MET A 141 -2.78 1.25 1.75
C MET A 141 -3.29 2.68 1.70
N GLU A 142 -3.55 3.26 2.87
CA GLU A 142 -4.10 4.61 3.02
C GLU A 142 -3.26 5.42 3.99
N PHE A 143 -2.95 6.67 3.66
CA PHE A 143 -2.23 7.59 4.54
C PHE A 143 -2.48 9.06 4.19
N HIS A 144 -2.26 9.94 5.17
CA HIS A 144 -2.30 11.39 4.97
C HIS A 144 -0.99 11.93 4.40
N LEU A 145 -1.06 12.91 3.52
CA LEU A 145 0.10 13.56 2.89
C LEU A 145 0.65 14.74 3.70
N GLY A 146 0.22 14.90 4.95
CA GLY A 146 0.57 16.03 5.83
C GLY A 146 2.01 16.04 6.34
N PHE A 147 2.98 15.60 5.52
CA PHE A 147 4.40 15.68 5.79
C PHE A 147 5.18 16.06 4.51
N PRO A 148 6.23 16.91 4.57
CA PRO A 148 6.81 17.54 3.38
C PRO A 148 7.40 16.57 2.34
N LYS A 149 7.86 15.41 2.78
CA LYS A 149 8.60 14.44 1.96
C LYS A 149 7.74 13.27 1.46
N TRP A 150 6.42 13.43 1.39
CA TRP A 150 5.53 12.34 1.00
C TRP A 150 5.78 11.78 -0.41
N THR A 151 6.36 12.56 -1.33
CA THR A 151 6.75 12.04 -2.65
C THR A 151 8.05 11.22 -2.64
N GLU A 152 8.85 11.31 -1.57
CA GLU A 152 10.09 10.55 -1.43
C GLU A 152 9.81 9.10 -1.01
N ILE A 153 8.71 8.86 -0.28
CA ILE A 153 8.40 7.55 0.31
C ILE A 153 7.82 6.52 -0.67
N PHE A 154 7.59 6.92 -1.93
CA PHE A 154 7.01 6.04 -2.94
C PHE A 154 7.90 4.85 -3.28
N GLU A 155 9.22 5.01 -3.17
CA GLU A 155 10.15 3.92 -3.41
C GLU A 155 10.02 2.86 -2.33
N GLU A 156 9.96 3.25 -1.07
CA GLU A 156 9.76 2.34 0.07
C GLU A 156 8.38 1.66 0.00
N ILE A 157 7.34 2.39 -0.41
CA ILE A 157 6.02 1.80 -0.63
C ILE A 157 6.07 0.76 -1.76
N ASN A 158 6.70 1.08 -2.89
CA ASN A 158 6.84 0.16 -4.01
C ASN A 158 7.61 -1.10 -3.62
N GLN A 159 8.73 -0.95 -2.91
CA GLN A 159 9.50 -2.09 -2.39
C GLN A 159 8.68 -2.96 -1.43
N PHE A 160 7.91 -2.33 -0.53
CA PHE A 160 7.01 -3.04 0.36
C PHE A 160 5.95 -3.85 -0.42
N LEU A 161 5.25 -3.23 -1.37
CA LEU A 161 4.21 -3.88 -2.16
C LEU A 161 4.76 -5.04 -2.99
N LYS A 162 5.89 -4.84 -3.68
CA LYS A 162 6.58 -5.90 -4.43
C LYS A 162 6.96 -7.06 -3.53
N SER A 163 7.49 -6.79 -2.34
CA SER A 163 7.86 -7.85 -1.38
C SER A 163 6.64 -8.68 -0.93
N ILE A 164 5.48 -8.04 -0.74
CA ILE A 164 4.24 -8.76 -0.40
C ILE A 164 3.78 -9.60 -1.59
N ILE A 165 3.73 -9.02 -2.79
CA ILE A 165 3.31 -9.73 -4.00
C ILE A 165 4.20 -10.96 -4.22
N ASP A 166 5.52 -10.81 -4.05
CA ASP A 166 6.48 -11.90 -4.21
C ASP A 166 6.29 -12.99 -3.16
N GLU A 167 6.10 -12.64 -1.88
CA GLU A 167 5.82 -13.61 -0.82
C GLU A 167 4.53 -14.39 -1.10
N LEU A 168 3.44 -13.69 -1.45
CA LEU A 168 2.16 -14.30 -1.80
C LEU A 168 2.25 -15.20 -3.04
N ASN A 169 3.06 -14.81 -4.03
CA ASN A 169 3.31 -15.60 -5.24
C ASN A 169 4.25 -16.78 -4.98
N SER A 170 5.18 -16.68 -4.03
CA SER A 170 6.09 -17.76 -3.66
C SER A 170 5.36 -18.95 -3.03
N ASP A 171 4.30 -18.69 -2.27
CA ASP A 171 3.44 -19.71 -1.66
C ASP A 171 2.71 -20.55 -2.75
N LYS A 172 2.51 -20.00 -3.96
CA LYS A 172 2.02 -20.75 -5.14
C LYS A 172 2.97 -21.87 -5.56
N ARG A 173 4.30 -21.66 -5.44
CA ARG A 173 5.32 -22.63 -5.86
C ARG A 173 5.44 -23.84 -4.94
N PHE A 174 4.98 -23.71 -3.68
CA PHE A 174 4.92 -24.84 -2.75
C PHE A 174 3.77 -25.80 -3.08
N ILE A 175 2.65 -25.29 -3.59
CA ILE A 175 1.47 -26.10 -3.91
C ILE A 175 1.65 -26.85 -5.24
N SER A 176 2.17 -26.21 -6.29
CA SER A 176 2.38 -26.89 -7.58
C SER A 176 3.35 -28.07 -7.44
N ASN A 177 4.47 -27.87 -6.73
CA ASN A 177 5.46 -28.92 -6.51
C ASN A 177 4.95 -30.10 -5.67
N LYS A 178 3.99 -29.88 -4.76
CA LYS A 178 3.38 -30.97 -3.98
C LYS A 178 2.45 -31.82 -4.84
N ILE A 179 1.65 -31.18 -5.70
CA ILE A 179 0.75 -31.87 -6.65
C ILE A 179 1.55 -32.70 -7.67
N TYR A 180 2.72 -32.23 -8.11
CA TYR A 180 3.59 -33.00 -8.99
C TYR A 180 4.28 -34.19 -8.29
N LYS A 181 4.57 -34.09 -7.00
CA LYS A 181 5.16 -35.20 -6.22
C LYS A 181 4.16 -36.26 -5.78
N GLU A 182 2.88 -35.94 -5.68
CA GLU A 182 1.81 -36.92 -5.37
C GLU A 182 1.30 -37.66 -6.63
N LYS A 183 1.75 -37.25 -7.83
CA LYS A 183 1.39 -37.87 -9.12
C LYS A 183 2.50 -38.73 -9.75
N ASN A 184 3.66 -38.84 -9.09
CA ASN A 184 4.78 -39.73 -9.46
C ASN A 184 5.01 -40.76 -8.36
#